data_AF-A0A534WUS0-F1
#
_entry.id   AF-A0A534WUS0-F1
#
_cell.length_a   1.000
_cell.length_b   1.000
_cell.length_c   1.000
_cell.angle_alpha   90.00
_cell.angle_beta   90.00
_cell.angle_gamma   90.00
#
_symmetry.space_group_name_H-M   'P 1'
#
loop_
_entity.id
_entity.type
_entity.pdbx_description
1 polymer ?
#
loop_
_entity_poly.entity_id
_entity_poly.type
_entity_poly.pdbx_seq_one_letter_code
_entity_poly.pdbx_strand_id
1 'polypeptide(L)'
;MAPWDGHGTAGENSHLIAIWGSANVSVLQNVLEASYGDNVFIDRLPRAPWTNSSNVTVRQNQMRSPYRCNVAIVSAHDVLVEENDIRKSNGYVVSVDMEPDDDSSQTVYNVRIINNTVTLTSVFVGAYSPQFDRIAVHDALVEGNSGTAAAVFIQVSTSGPTSGLVVRNNAITR
;
A
#
# COMPACT_ATOMS: atom_id res chain seq x y z
N MET A 1 -0.17 -22.40 -4.05
CA MET A 1 0.86 -21.97 -3.10
C MET A 1 0.84 -22.98 -1.97
N ALA A 2 1.99 -23.39 -1.44
CA ALA A 2 2.00 -24.22 -0.24
C ALA A 2 1.53 -23.36 0.95
N PRO A 3 0.69 -23.89 1.85
CA PRO A 3 0.37 -23.21 3.10
C PRO A 3 1.64 -23.03 3.94
N TRP A 4 1.68 -21.97 4.75
CA TRP A 4 2.79 -21.65 5.64
C TRP A 4 3.02 -22.79 6.66
N ASP A 5 4.26 -23.28 6.74
CA ASP A 5 4.65 -24.47 7.51
C ASP A 5 5.25 -24.16 8.90
N GLY A 6 5.27 -22.90 9.30
CA GLY A 6 5.80 -22.47 10.60
C GLY A 6 7.32 -22.55 10.74
N HIS A 7 8.07 -22.87 9.67
CA HIS A 7 9.51 -23.10 9.71
C HIS A 7 10.33 -22.32 8.67
N GLY A 8 9.69 -21.63 7.72
CA GLY A 8 10.38 -20.77 6.77
C GLY A 8 11.04 -19.54 7.43
N THR A 9 12.24 -19.17 6.96
CA THR A 9 12.83 -17.85 7.22
C THR A 9 11.85 -16.77 6.76
N ALA A 10 11.56 -15.78 7.61
CA ALA A 10 10.70 -14.66 7.24
C ALA A 10 11.24 -13.97 5.97
N GLY A 11 10.36 -13.74 5.00
CA GLY A 11 10.69 -13.20 3.69
C GLY A 11 9.67 -12.15 3.26
N GLU A 12 9.84 -11.56 2.07
CA GLU A 12 9.01 -10.44 1.60
C GLU A 12 7.50 -10.72 1.62
N ASN A 13 7.11 -12.00 1.48
CA ASN A 13 5.71 -12.45 1.50
C ASN A 13 5.15 -12.71 2.91
N SER A 14 5.90 -12.39 3.96
CA SER A 14 5.48 -12.57 5.37
C SER A 14 4.66 -11.38 5.86
N HIS A 15 3.53 -11.13 5.19
CA HIS A 15 2.57 -10.08 5.56
C HIS A 15 1.74 -10.49 6.80
N LEU A 16 1.23 -9.52 7.57
CA LEU A 16 0.32 -9.83 8.69
C LEU A 16 -1.12 -10.08 8.22
N ILE A 17 -1.60 -9.25 7.29
CA ILE A 17 -2.90 -9.39 6.66
C ILE A 17 -2.69 -9.39 5.15
N ALA A 18 -3.12 -10.45 4.49
CA ALA A 18 -3.05 -10.57 3.03
C ALA A 18 -4.47 -10.74 2.46
N ILE A 19 -4.88 -9.78 1.62
CA ILE A 19 -6.20 -9.70 1.01
C ILE A 19 -6.04 -10.04 -0.47
N TRP A 20 -6.49 -11.23 -0.86
CA TRP A 20 -6.36 -11.75 -2.23
C TRP A 20 -7.73 -11.82 -2.90
N GLY A 21 -7.91 -11.04 -3.97
CA GLY A 21 -9.11 -11.01 -4.81
C GLY A 21 -10.43 -10.99 -4.07
N SER A 22 -10.49 -10.18 -3.01
CA SER A 22 -11.62 -10.10 -2.10
C SER A 22 -12.34 -8.76 -2.25
N ALA A 23 -13.64 -8.75 -1.96
CA ALA A 23 -14.46 -7.54 -2.00
C ALA A 23 -15.05 -7.22 -0.62
N ASN A 24 -15.22 -5.93 -0.31
CA ASN A 24 -15.87 -5.46 0.92
C ASN A 24 -15.10 -5.86 2.19
N VAL A 25 -13.79 -5.64 2.20
CA VAL A 25 -12.93 -6.01 3.33
C VAL A 25 -12.65 -4.79 4.20
N SER A 26 -12.72 -4.96 5.52
CA SER A 26 -12.43 -3.91 6.48
C SER A 26 -11.37 -4.38 7.48
N VAL A 27 -10.24 -3.69 7.52
CA VAL A 27 -9.17 -3.84 8.51
C VAL A 27 -9.25 -2.64 9.44
N LEU A 28 -9.88 -2.83 10.60
CA LEU A 28 -10.26 -1.74 11.49
C LEU A 28 -9.66 -1.94 12.89
N GLN A 29 -9.08 -0.87 13.46
CA GLN A 29 -8.77 -0.80 14.89
C GLN A 29 -7.81 -1.88 15.41
N ASN A 30 -6.87 -2.31 14.57
CA ASN A 30 -5.85 -3.30 14.92
C ASN A 30 -4.53 -2.64 15.34
N VAL A 31 -3.70 -3.42 16.03
CA VAL A 31 -2.26 -3.15 16.22
C VAL A 31 -1.49 -4.17 15.38
N LEU A 32 -0.79 -3.70 14.35
CA LEU A 32 -0.04 -4.52 13.40
C LEU A 32 1.43 -4.15 13.48
N GLU A 33 2.28 -5.06 13.95
CA GLU A 33 3.68 -4.75 14.28
C GLU A 33 4.66 -5.76 13.72
N ALA A 34 5.82 -5.26 13.26
CA ALA A 34 7.03 -6.03 12.97
C ALA A 34 6.87 -7.18 11.94
N SER A 35 6.05 -6.97 10.91
CA SER A 35 6.05 -7.87 9.74
C SER A 35 7.38 -7.80 8.98
N TYR A 36 7.86 -8.94 8.48
CA TYR A 36 8.95 -8.93 7.52
C TYR A 36 8.43 -8.52 6.11
N GLY A 37 7.22 -8.96 5.76
CA GLY A 37 6.49 -8.39 4.63
C GLY A 37 5.77 -7.10 5.04
N ASP A 38 4.56 -6.94 4.52
CA ASP A 38 3.74 -5.75 4.77
C ASP A 38 2.82 -5.93 5.98
N ASN A 39 2.39 -4.84 6.62
CA ASN A 39 1.33 -4.97 7.63
C ASN A 39 0.01 -5.37 6.96
N VAL A 40 -0.36 -4.71 5.86
CA VAL A 40 -1.50 -5.06 5.02
C VAL A 40 -1.05 -5.15 3.57
N PHE A 41 -1.31 -6.29 2.95
CA PHE A 41 -1.04 -6.55 1.53
C PHE A 41 -2.38 -6.77 0.81
N ILE A 42 -2.58 -6.07 -0.30
CA ILE A 42 -3.83 -6.09 -1.08
C ILE A 42 -3.50 -6.39 -2.54
N ASP A 43 -3.97 -7.53 -3.02
CA ASP A 43 -3.74 -7.97 -4.41
C ASP A 43 -4.96 -8.74 -4.94
N ARG A 44 -4.87 -9.16 -6.20
CA ARG A 44 -5.83 -10.05 -6.87
C ARG A 44 -5.73 -11.49 -6.37
N LEU A 45 -6.56 -12.41 -6.86
CA LEU A 45 -6.29 -13.84 -6.65
C LEU A 45 -4.95 -14.22 -7.29
N PRO A 46 -4.09 -15.01 -6.63
CA PRO A 46 -2.76 -15.34 -7.18
C PRO A 46 -2.79 -16.43 -8.26
N ARG A 47 -4.00 -16.81 -8.69
CA ARG A 47 -4.30 -17.78 -9.76
C ARG A 47 -5.61 -17.37 -10.42
N ALA A 48 -5.86 -17.92 -11.61
CA ALA A 48 -7.15 -17.77 -12.29
C ALA A 48 -8.32 -18.00 -11.31
N PRO A 49 -9.35 -17.13 -11.29
CA PRO A 49 -9.66 -16.11 -12.30
C PRO A 49 -8.93 -14.77 -12.19
N TRP A 50 -7.88 -14.62 -11.36
CA TRP A 50 -7.10 -13.37 -11.24
C TRP A 50 -7.92 -12.15 -10.82
N THR A 51 -8.99 -12.38 -10.06
CA THR A 51 -9.90 -11.32 -9.62
C THR A 51 -9.19 -10.30 -8.73
N ASN A 52 -9.21 -9.01 -9.09
CA ASN A 52 -8.65 -7.93 -8.28
C ASN A 52 -9.44 -7.75 -6.98
N SER A 53 -8.76 -7.29 -5.92
CA SER A 53 -9.47 -6.90 -4.70
C SER A 53 -10.23 -5.59 -4.90
N SER A 54 -11.34 -5.40 -4.19
CA SER A 54 -12.16 -4.19 -4.33
C SER A 54 -12.84 -3.78 -3.02
N ASN A 55 -13.13 -2.49 -2.87
CA ASN A 55 -13.80 -1.93 -1.70
C ASN A 55 -13.12 -2.38 -0.39
N VAL A 56 -11.85 -2.02 -0.24
CA VAL A 56 -11.03 -2.38 0.91
C VAL A 56 -10.80 -1.14 1.77
N THR A 57 -11.17 -1.22 3.05
CA THR A 57 -10.95 -0.16 4.03
C THR A 57 -9.90 -0.58 5.05
N VAL A 58 -8.81 0.18 5.15
CA VAL A 58 -7.77 0.07 6.18
C VAL A 58 -7.85 1.34 7.04
N ARG A 59 -8.51 1.25 8.20
CA ARG A 59 -8.84 2.44 8.98
C ARG A 59 -8.61 2.30 10.48
N GLN A 60 -8.13 3.37 11.11
CA GLN A 60 -7.95 3.46 12.57
C GLN A 60 -7.02 2.38 13.14
N ASN A 61 -6.06 1.88 12.36
CA ASN A 61 -5.06 0.93 12.83
C ASN A 61 -3.79 1.64 13.33
N GLN A 62 -3.06 0.96 14.20
CA GLN A 62 -1.67 1.28 14.55
C GLN A 62 -0.76 0.31 13.79
N MET A 63 -0.05 0.81 12.77
CA MET A 63 0.78 0.00 11.88
C MET A 63 2.24 0.39 12.07
N ARG A 64 3.07 -0.53 12.58
CA ARG A 64 4.43 -0.19 13.05
C ARG A 64 5.50 -1.14 12.54
N SER A 65 6.59 -0.52 12.08
CA SER A 65 7.87 -1.17 11.80
C SER A 65 7.79 -2.41 10.89
N PRO A 66 7.01 -2.40 9.79
CA PRO A 66 7.20 -3.42 8.76
C PRO A 66 8.61 -3.27 8.15
N TYR A 67 9.19 -4.38 7.71
CA TYR A 67 10.41 -4.29 6.90
C TYR A 67 10.08 -3.74 5.50
N ARG A 68 8.99 -4.17 4.86
CA ARG A 68 8.43 -3.57 3.62
C ARG A 68 7.42 -2.45 3.90
N CYS A 69 6.18 -2.53 3.44
CA CYS A 69 5.18 -1.48 3.51
C CYS A 69 4.31 -1.59 4.77
N ASN A 70 3.73 -0.48 5.20
CA ASN A 70 2.58 -0.56 6.10
C ASN A 70 1.35 -1.02 5.31
N VAL A 71 1.15 -0.48 4.10
CA VAL A 71 0.12 -0.94 3.17
C VAL A 71 0.71 -1.07 1.77
N ALA A 72 0.64 -2.26 1.19
CA ALA A 72 0.97 -2.51 -0.21
C ALA A 72 -0.32 -2.78 -0.99
N ILE A 73 -0.52 -2.04 -2.08
CA ILE A 73 -1.68 -2.13 -2.98
C ILE A 73 -1.15 -2.52 -4.35
N VAL A 74 -1.23 -3.79 -4.70
CA VAL A 74 -0.67 -4.36 -5.94
C VAL A 74 -1.74 -4.42 -7.03
N SER A 75 -2.92 -4.96 -6.70
CA SER A 75 -4.02 -5.08 -7.67
C SER A 75 -5.38 -4.95 -6.99
N ALA A 76 -5.86 -3.71 -6.92
CA ALA A 76 -7.11 -3.40 -6.26
C ALA A 76 -7.73 -2.07 -6.71
N HIS A 77 -9.01 -1.90 -6.43
CA HIS A 77 -9.68 -0.61 -6.58
C HIS A 77 -10.63 -0.28 -5.44
N ASP A 78 -11.03 0.98 -5.35
CA ASP A 78 -11.86 1.50 -4.26
C ASP A 78 -11.21 1.21 -2.89
N VAL A 79 -9.95 1.60 -2.74
CA VAL A 79 -9.17 1.37 -1.51
C VAL A 79 -9.14 2.64 -0.68
N LEU A 80 -9.50 2.53 0.60
CA LEU A 80 -9.44 3.60 1.58
C LEU A 80 -8.41 3.27 2.67
N VAL A 81 -7.37 4.10 2.80
CA VAL A 81 -6.40 4.07 3.90
C VAL A 81 -6.59 5.33 4.73
N GLU A 82 -7.32 5.24 5.83
CA GLU A 82 -7.82 6.40 6.58
C GLU A 82 -7.50 6.38 8.08
N GLU A 83 -7.17 7.53 8.66
CA GLU A 83 -7.09 7.71 10.13
C GLU A 83 -6.17 6.69 10.84
N ASN A 84 -5.12 6.19 10.18
CA ASN A 84 -4.18 5.26 10.80
C ASN A 84 -3.01 6.01 11.46
N ASP A 85 -2.43 5.40 12.50
CA ASP A 85 -1.09 5.75 13.04
C ASP A 85 -0.05 4.86 12.35
N ILE A 86 0.71 5.45 11.42
CA ILE A 86 1.61 4.73 10.53
C ILE A 86 3.06 5.06 10.89
N ARG A 87 3.83 4.05 11.30
CA ARG A 87 5.22 4.23 11.71
C ARG A 87 6.13 3.25 11.00
N LYS A 88 7.22 3.77 10.44
CA LYS A 88 8.25 2.98 9.76
C LYS A 88 9.61 3.63 9.96
N SER A 89 10.55 2.85 10.48
CA SER A 89 11.88 3.33 10.88
C SER A 89 12.99 3.05 9.85
N ASN A 90 12.74 2.17 8.88
CA ASN A 90 13.69 1.85 7.82
C ASN A 90 13.28 2.48 6.48
N GLY A 91 14.27 2.71 5.62
CA GLY A 91 14.08 3.32 4.30
C GLY A 91 13.78 2.33 3.17
N TYR A 92 13.59 1.04 3.47
CA TYR A 92 13.34 0.03 2.44
C TYR A 92 11.86 0.05 2.04
N VAL A 93 11.59 0.40 0.78
CA VAL A 93 10.25 0.66 0.23
C VAL A 93 9.53 1.84 0.93
N VAL A 94 8.51 2.40 0.29
CA VAL A 94 7.65 3.44 0.87
C VAL A 94 6.73 2.84 1.95
N SER A 95 6.00 3.70 2.67
CA SER A 95 5.09 3.24 3.72
C SER A 95 3.73 2.77 3.17
N VAL A 96 3.17 3.50 2.21
CA VAL A 96 1.99 3.09 1.43
C VAL A 96 2.39 3.01 -0.03
N ASP A 97 2.42 1.82 -0.60
CA ASP A 97 2.85 1.60 -1.98
C ASP A 97 1.69 1.20 -2.87
N MET A 98 1.53 1.91 -3.99
CA MET A 98 0.65 1.50 -5.09
C MET A 98 1.56 0.87 -6.13
N GLU A 99 1.74 -0.45 -6.04
CA GLU A 99 2.78 -1.21 -6.74
C GLU A 99 2.21 -2.38 -7.55
N PRO A 100 1.43 -2.14 -8.62
CA PRO A 100 1.18 -3.19 -9.60
C PRO A 100 2.50 -3.78 -10.08
N ASP A 101 2.64 -5.11 -10.04
CA ASP A 101 3.79 -5.82 -10.58
C ASP A 101 3.80 -5.71 -12.12
N ASP A 102 4.83 -6.28 -12.73
CA ASP A 102 4.94 -6.38 -14.19
C ASP A 102 3.97 -7.42 -14.80
N ASP A 103 2.69 -7.30 -14.45
CA ASP A 103 1.57 -8.04 -15.01
C ASP A 103 0.52 -7.05 -15.54
N SER A 104 0.29 -7.07 -16.85
CA SER A 104 -0.66 -6.21 -17.55
C SER A 104 -2.13 -6.34 -17.11
N SER A 105 -2.48 -7.30 -16.26
CA SER A 105 -3.81 -7.43 -15.66
C SER A 105 -3.94 -6.73 -14.30
N GLN A 106 -2.83 -6.45 -13.61
CA GLN A 106 -2.88 -5.77 -12.33
C GLN A 106 -3.11 -4.28 -12.52
N THR A 107 -3.99 -3.68 -11.72
CA THR A 107 -4.29 -2.24 -11.79
C THR A 107 -4.60 -1.74 -10.39
N VAL A 108 -4.26 -0.48 -10.13
CA VAL A 108 -4.52 0.20 -8.87
C VAL A 108 -5.24 1.51 -9.14
N TYR A 109 -6.50 1.62 -8.73
CA TYR A 109 -7.25 2.85 -8.98
C TYR A 109 -8.32 3.18 -7.95
N ASN A 110 -8.74 4.44 -7.93
CA ASN A 110 -9.66 4.98 -6.93
C ASN A 110 -9.15 4.71 -5.51
N VAL A 111 -7.92 5.16 -5.22
CA VAL A 111 -7.26 4.99 -3.93
C VAL A 111 -7.31 6.29 -3.15
N ARG A 112 -7.75 6.23 -1.90
CA ARG A 112 -7.82 7.38 -0.98
C ARG A 112 -6.95 7.13 0.24
N ILE A 113 -5.90 7.92 0.41
CA ILE A 113 -4.98 7.86 1.55
C ILE A 113 -5.17 9.16 2.33
N ILE A 114 -6.01 9.12 3.37
CA ILE A 114 -6.54 10.33 3.99
C ILE A 114 -6.42 10.38 5.51
N ASN A 115 -6.14 11.55 6.06
CA ASN A 115 -6.15 11.81 7.50
C ASN A 115 -5.28 10.85 8.35
N ASN A 116 -4.23 10.27 7.78
CA ASN A 116 -3.30 9.42 8.53
C ASN A 116 -2.29 10.30 9.28
N THR A 117 -1.86 9.82 10.46
CA THR A 117 -0.72 10.37 11.19
C THR A 117 0.49 9.49 10.94
N VAL A 118 1.61 10.06 10.50
CA VAL A 118 2.77 9.30 10.05
C VAL A 118 4.05 9.69 10.78
N THR A 119 4.89 8.70 11.09
CA THR A 119 6.25 8.89 11.61
C THR A 119 7.20 8.00 10.84
N LEU A 120 7.83 8.55 9.80
CA LEU A 120 8.55 7.80 8.79
C LEU A 120 9.97 8.35 8.60
N THR A 121 10.94 7.45 8.43
CA THR A 121 12.26 7.81 7.85
C THR A 121 12.28 7.71 6.32
N SER A 122 11.29 7.04 5.74
CA SER A 122 11.08 6.86 4.30
C SER A 122 10.08 7.88 3.72
N VAL A 123 9.81 7.77 2.42
CA VAL A 123 8.69 8.47 1.78
C VAL A 123 7.37 7.84 2.23
N PHE A 124 6.33 8.67 2.39
CA PHE A 124 5.01 8.22 2.79
C PHE A 124 4.32 7.39 1.70
N VAL A 125 3.96 8.01 0.57
CA VAL A 125 3.23 7.33 -0.52
C VAL A 125 4.11 7.16 -1.76
N GLY A 126 4.09 5.98 -2.34
CA GLY A 126 4.69 5.67 -3.65
C GLY A 126 3.62 5.27 -4.66
N ALA A 127 3.88 5.60 -5.93
CA ALA A 127 3.20 5.00 -7.07
C ALA A 127 4.24 4.38 -7.99
N TYR A 128 4.13 3.08 -8.24
CA TYR A 128 4.97 2.32 -9.16
C TYR A 128 4.13 1.90 -10.37
N SER A 129 4.62 2.19 -11.57
CA SER A 129 3.98 1.79 -12.84
C SER A 129 5.05 1.11 -13.71
N PRO A 130 5.04 -0.23 -13.83
CA PRO A 130 6.14 -0.95 -14.48
C PRO A 130 6.15 -0.83 -16.01
N GLN A 131 5.04 -0.40 -16.63
CA GLN A 131 4.81 -0.52 -18.07
C GLN A 131 4.57 0.82 -18.76
N PHE A 132 5.30 1.09 -19.86
CA PHE A 132 5.29 2.39 -20.56
C PHE A 132 4.00 2.68 -21.32
N ASP A 133 3.30 1.64 -21.72
CA ASP A 133 2.15 1.69 -22.62
C ASP A 133 0.80 1.72 -21.89
N ARG A 134 0.81 1.72 -20.55
CA ARG A 134 -0.40 1.69 -19.73
C ARG A 134 -0.28 2.53 -18.48
N ILE A 135 -1.41 3.12 -18.09
CA ILE A 135 -1.56 3.74 -16.77
C ILE A 135 -2.03 2.65 -15.80
N ALA A 136 -1.10 2.06 -15.05
CA ALA A 136 -1.41 1.01 -14.07
C ALA A 136 -1.91 1.57 -12.74
N VAL A 137 -1.55 2.82 -12.42
CA VAL A 137 -1.96 3.54 -11.22
C VAL A 137 -2.70 4.81 -11.64
N HIS A 138 -3.96 4.96 -11.23
CA HIS A 138 -4.72 6.18 -11.50
C HIS A 138 -5.76 6.54 -10.45
N ASP A 139 -6.22 7.80 -10.47
CA ASP A 139 -7.30 8.30 -9.62
C ASP A 139 -7.00 8.09 -8.12
N ALA A 140 -5.87 8.61 -7.69
CA ALA A 140 -5.41 8.54 -6.30
C ALA A 140 -5.50 9.91 -5.61
N LEU A 141 -5.98 9.92 -4.36
CA LEU A 141 -6.07 11.10 -3.51
C LEU A 141 -5.24 10.89 -2.24
N VAL A 142 -4.27 11.78 -2.01
CA VAL A 142 -3.48 11.86 -0.77
C VAL A 142 -3.80 13.18 -0.08
N GLU A 143 -4.62 13.14 0.96
CA GLU A 143 -5.20 14.35 1.59
C GLU A 143 -5.22 14.33 3.12
N GLY A 144 -4.93 15.48 3.74
CA GLY A 144 -5.15 15.65 5.18
C GLY A 144 -4.18 14.87 6.07
N ASN A 145 -3.15 14.24 5.51
CA ASN A 145 -2.18 13.47 6.28
C ASN A 145 -1.19 14.40 6.98
N SER A 146 -0.74 13.99 8.17
CA SER A 146 0.15 14.81 9.01
C SER A 146 1.25 13.99 9.67
N GLY A 147 2.33 14.66 10.09
CA GLY A 147 3.45 14.03 10.81
C GLY A 147 4.78 14.21 10.10
N THR A 148 5.69 13.22 10.21
CA THR A 148 7.04 13.30 9.65
C THR A 148 7.29 12.23 8.60
N ALA A 149 7.87 12.63 7.45
CA ALA A 149 8.32 11.73 6.39
C ALA A 149 9.38 12.40 5.51
N ALA A 150 10.15 11.60 4.77
CA ALA A 150 11.15 12.14 3.83
C ALA A 150 10.52 12.94 2.68
N ALA A 151 9.32 12.52 2.24
CA ALA A 151 8.45 13.21 1.30
C ALA A 151 7.01 12.70 1.46
N VAL A 152 6.04 13.47 0.96
CA VAL A 152 4.62 13.05 0.94
C VAL A 152 4.38 11.98 -0.11
N PHE A 153 4.86 12.22 -1.33
CA PHE A 153 4.58 11.38 -2.49
C PHE A 153 5.80 11.31 -3.41
N ILE A 154 6.04 10.15 -4.02
CA ILE A 154 6.95 9.98 -5.16
C ILE A 154 6.32 9.07 -6.23
N GLN A 155 6.72 9.31 -7.48
CA GLN A 155 6.64 8.28 -8.50
C GLN A 155 7.88 7.38 -8.37
N VAL A 156 7.68 6.10 -8.09
CA VAL A 156 8.76 5.13 -7.78
C VAL A 156 9.41 4.58 -9.06
N SER A 157 8.68 4.46 -10.17
CA SER A 157 9.24 4.08 -11.48
C SER A 157 9.11 5.18 -12.53
N THR A 158 10.09 5.28 -13.42
CA THR A 158 10.01 6.10 -14.64
C THR A 158 9.45 5.34 -15.84
N SER A 159 9.05 4.08 -15.63
CA SER A 159 8.68 3.17 -16.72
C SER A 159 7.25 3.32 -17.19
N GLY A 160 6.35 3.97 -16.46
CA GLY A 160 4.94 4.08 -16.85
C GLY A 160 4.29 5.31 -16.24
N PRO A 161 3.30 5.93 -16.91
CA PRO A 161 2.59 7.06 -16.35
C PRO A 161 1.68 6.66 -15.18
N THR A 162 1.52 7.58 -14.24
CA THR A 162 0.42 7.63 -13.25
C THR A 162 -0.49 8.79 -13.62
N SER A 163 -1.81 8.67 -13.51
CA SER A 163 -2.75 9.76 -13.85
C SER A 163 -3.77 10.04 -12.75
N GLY A 164 -4.41 11.21 -12.78
CA GLY A 164 -5.49 11.52 -11.85
C GLY A 164 -5.04 11.61 -10.38
N LEU A 165 -3.75 11.85 -10.13
CA LEU A 165 -3.21 11.99 -8.78
C LEU A 165 -3.51 13.39 -8.23
N VAL A 166 -4.06 13.44 -7.02
CA VAL A 166 -4.26 14.67 -6.26
C VAL A 166 -3.56 14.55 -4.91
N VAL A 167 -2.59 15.43 -4.65
CA VAL A 167 -1.92 15.57 -3.35
C VAL A 167 -2.23 16.96 -2.80
N ARG A 168 -3.00 17.06 -1.72
CA ARG A 168 -3.45 18.36 -1.18
C ARG A 168 -3.63 18.33 0.34
N ASN A 169 -3.55 19.49 0.97
CA ASN A 169 -3.85 19.67 2.40
C ASN A 169 -3.08 18.72 3.35
N ASN A 170 -1.86 18.29 2.99
CA ASN A 170 -1.02 17.47 3.84
C ASN A 170 -0.06 18.36 4.66
N ALA A 171 0.11 18.03 5.94
CA ALA A 171 1.01 18.71 6.87
C ALA A 171 2.15 17.78 7.27
N ILE A 172 3.02 17.46 6.30
CA ILE A 172 4.17 16.57 6.48
C ILE A 172 5.45 17.40 6.56
N THR A 173 6.23 17.18 7.61
CA THR A 173 7.56 17.79 7.79
C THR A 173 8.67 16.75 7.70
N ARG A 174 9.90 17.20 7.48
CA ARG A 174 11.09 16.35 7.44
C ARG A 174 11.90 16.49 8.72
#